data_AF-A0A957RL08-F1
#
_entry.id   AF-A0A957RL08-F1
#
_cell.length_a   1.000
_cell.length_b   1.000
_cell.length_c   1.000
_cell.angle_alpha   90.00
_cell.angle_beta   90.00
_cell.angle_gamma   90.00
#
_symmetry.space_group_name_H-M   'P 1'
#
loop_
_entity.id
_entity.type
_entity.pdbx_description
1 polymer ?
#
loop_
_entity_poly.entity_id
_entity_poly.type
_entity_poly.pdbx_seq_one_letter_code
_entity_poly.pdbx_strand_id
1 'polypeptide(L)'
;VGDFNDWDTRQHPMQTDGSGTWWVTLPDPGRTRYGYYVLVDDDTHAWIGDPYAAEVQWAQGQTPWGVHGGRQSTFRWTDGRWRTPALRDMVIYELCVRDFAGTWHGGHPQFGTFERMTRLLPHLEQLGVNAVELMPIQAFPGESSWGYNPVFYHAPANSYGAPDDFRRFV
;
A
#
# COMPACT_ATOMS: atom_id res chain seq x y z
N VAL A 1 -1.90 1.61 19.28
CA VAL A 1 -0.52 1.28 19.72
C VAL A 1 0.42 1.48 18.54
N GLY A 2 1.69 1.82 18.79
CA GLY A 2 2.67 2.02 17.71
C GLY A 2 4.05 2.43 18.22
N ASP A 3 4.95 2.80 17.32
CA ASP A 3 6.31 3.19 17.71
C ASP A 3 6.32 4.42 18.63
N PHE A 4 5.33 5.30 18.49
CA PHE A 4 5.18 6.52 19.30
C PHE A 4 4.89 6.28 20.79
N ASN A 5 4.56 5.04 21.19
CA ASN A 5 4.31 4.68 22.58
C ASN A 5 4.97 3.36 22.98
N ASP A 6 6.07 3.00 22.30
CA ASP A 6 6.83 1.76 22.50
C ASP A 6 5.94 0.50 22.47
N TRP A 7 4.85 0.54 21.70
CA TRP A 7 3.86 -0.52 21.60
C TRP A 7 3.17 -0.90 22.94
N ASP A 8 3.15 0.01 23.94
CA ASP A 8 2.46 -0.21 25.21
C ASP A 8 0.93 -0.13 25.04
N THR A 9 0.25 -1.25 25.27
CA THR A 9 -1.21 -1.41 25.08
C THR A 9 -2.06 -0.63 26.08
N ARG A 10 -1.46 -0.06 27.13
CA ARG A 10 -2.18 0.60 28.24
C ARG A 10 -2.26 2.12 28.10
N GLN A 11 -1.46 2.74 27.23
CA GLN A 11 -1.29 4.21 27.23
C GLN A 11 -2.34 4.98 26.42
N HIS A 12 -2.94 4.36 25.40
CA HIS A 12 -3.87 5.03 24.49
C HIS A 12 -5.14 4.20 24.23
N PRO A 13 -5.95 3.93 25.29
CA PRO A 13 -7.22 3.25 25.11
C PRO A 13 -8.15 4.07 24.22
N MET A 14 -8.79 3.38 23.26
CA MET A 14 -9.78 4.00 22.39
C MET A 14 -11.11 4.14 23.12
N GLN A 15 -11.86 5.17 22.77
CA GLN A 15 -13.23 5.42 23.21
C GLN A 15 -14.21 4.93 22.14
N THR A 16 -15.43 4.59 22.56
CA THR A 16 -16.52 4.23 21.65
C THR A 16 -17.83 4.80 22.17
N ASP A 17 -18.77 5.09 21.27
CA ASP A 17 -20.15 5.42 21.58
C ASP A 17 -21.05 4.16 21.64
N GLY A 18 -20.47 2.96 21.48
CA GLY A 18 -21.21 1.70 21.42
C GLY A 18 -21.82 1.41 20.04
N SER A 19 -21.61 2.26 19.03
CA SER A 19 -22.09 2.04 17.65
C SER A 19 -21.15 1.20 16.78
N GLY A 20 -20.11 0.62 17.39
CA GLY A 20 -19.09 -0.16 16.68
C GLY A 20 -17.91 0.67 16.15
N THR A 21 -17.94 1.99 16.33
CA THR A 21 -16.80 2.87 16.01
C THR A 21 -15.95 3.10 17.25
N TRP A 22 -14.63 2.96 17.11
CA TRP A 22 -13.66 3.24 18.14
C TRP A 22 -12.73 4.37 17.69
N TRP A 23 -12.37 5.30 18.58
CA TRP A 23 -11.48 6.41 18.26
C TRP A 23 -10.59 6.82 19.43
N VAL A 24 -9.49 7.49 19.12
CA VAL A 24 -8.64 8.21 20.08
C VAL A 24 -8.03 9.42 19.38
N THR A 25 -7.87 10.52 20.10
CA THR A 25 -7.14 11.70 19.60
C THR A 25 -5.77 11.74 20.26
N LEU A 26 -4.73 11.79 19.43
CA LEU A 26 -3.34 11.85 19.87
C LEU A 26 -2.69 13.12 19.30
N PRO A 27 -1.68 13.71 19.97
CA PRO A 27 -0.77 14.63 19.31
C PRO A 27 -0.16 13.98 18.07
N ASP A 28 0.03 14.75 16.98
CA ASP A 28 0.62 14.23 15.73
C ASP A 28 1.99 13.60 16.03
N PRO A 29 2.12 12.25 15.93
CA PRO A 29 3.38 11.57 16.23
C PRO A 29 4.39 11.69 15.07
N GLY A 30 4.03 12.39 13.99
CA GLY A 30 4.77 12.35 12.74
C GLY A 30 4.70 10.97 12.10
N ARG A 31 5.66 10.66 11.24
CA ARG A 31 5.70 9.37 10.55
C ARG A 31 5.99 8.24 11.54
N THR A 32 5.07 7.29 11.69
CA THR A 32 5.19 6.20 12.68
C THR A 32 4.41 4.95 12.26
N ARG A 33 4.88 3.76 12.67
CA ARG A 33 4.10 2.53 12.52
C ARG A 33 3.08 2.41 13.63
N TYR A 34 1.91 1.88 13.30
CA TYR A 34 0.84 1.66 14.26
C TYR A 34 -0.03 0.46 13.91
N GLY A 35 -0.80 0.05 14.90
CA GLY A 35 -1.88 -0.91 14.78
C GLY A 35 -2.88 -0.77 15.93
N TYR A 36 -3.90 -1.62 15.89
CA TYR A 36 -4.91 -1.76 16.91
C TYR A 36 -4.62 -3.00 17.75
N TYR A 37 -4.66 -2.82 19.07
CA TYR A 37 -4.69 -3.91 20.02
C TYR A 37 -6.13 -4.05 20.50
N VAL A 38 -6.75 -5.18 20.17
CA VAL A 38 -8.17 -5.43 20.41
C VAL A 38 -8.30 -6.51 21.46
N LEU A 39 -8.93 -6.17 22.59
CA LEU A 39 -9.38 -7.13 23.59
C LEU A 39 -10.71 -7.71 23.11
N VAL A 40 -10.79 -9.03 22.98
CA VAL A 40 -12.01 -9.75 22.60
C VAL A 40 -12.77 -10.18 23.86
N ASP A 41 -12.02 -10.71 24.82
CA ASP A 41 -12.46 -11.02 26.19
C ASP A 41 -11.25 -10.88 27.14
N ASP A 42 -11.40 -11.30 28.40
CA ASP A 42 -10.36 -11.14 29.43
C ASP A 42 -9.06 -11.88 29.12
N ASP A 43 -9.13 -12.98 28.35
CA ASP A 43 -7.98 -13.84 28.04
C ASP A 43 -7.57 -13.77 26.55
N THR A 44 -8.44 -13.25 25.70
CA THR A 44 -8.28 -13.25 24.25
C THR A 44 -8.06 -11.84 23.71
N HIS A 45 -6.97 -11.68 22.96
CA HIS A 45 -6.65 -10.43 22.30
C HIS A 45 -6.11 -10.66 20.89
N ALA A 46 -6.19 -9.62 20.07
CA ALA A 46 -5.67 -9.62 18.71
C ALA A 46 -4.93 -8.33 18.40
N TRP A 47 -3.87 -8.47 17.61
CA TRP A 47 -3.19 -7.36 16.96
C TRP A 47 -3.69 -7.24 15.53
N ILE A 48 -4.24 -6.08 15.18
CA ILE A 48 -4.87 -5.86 13.89
C ILE A 48 -4.26 -4.61 13.27
N GLY A 49 -3.76 -4.71 12.05
CA GLY A 49 -3.36 -3.54 11.28
C GLY A 49 -4.58 -2.72 10.85
N ASP A 50 -4.43 -1.42 10.64
CA ASP A 50 -5.54 -0.56 10.27
C ASP A 50 -6.10 -0.92 8.88
N PRO A 51 -7.36 -1.38 8.75
CA PRO A 51 -7.98 -1.71 7.46
C PRO A 51 -7.99 -0.53 6.46
N TYR A 52 -7.95 0.70 6.98
CA TYR A 52 -7.93 1.95 6.21
C TYR A 52 -6.54 2.55 6.07
N ALA A 53 -5.48 1.83 6.45
CA ALA A 53 -4.11 2.30 6.25
C ALA A 53 -3.86 2.60 4.77
N ALA A 54 -3.40 3.82 4.48
CA ALA A 54 -2.99 4.23 3.13
C ALA A 54 -1.54 3.83 2.80
N GLU A 55 -0.79 3.44 3.82
CA GLU A 55 0.57 2.96 3.73
C GLU A 55 0.78 1.88 4.79
N VAL A 56 1.60 0.90 4.45
CA VAL A 56 1.86 -0.29 5.25
C VAL A 56 3.33 -0.67 5.16
N GLN A 57 3.84 -1.31 6.21
CA GLN A 57 5.23 -1.76 6.23
C GLN A 57 5.36 -3.08 6.97
N TRP A 58 5.92 -4.08 6.31
CA TRP A 58 6.37 -5.33 6.92
C TRP A 58 7.47 -6.00 6.10
N ALA A 59 8.26 -6.85 6.77
CA ALA A 59 9.12 -7.83 6.12
C ALA A 59 8.48 -9.22 6.19
N GLN A 60 8.98 -10.17 5.40
CA GLN A 60 8.50 -11.56 5.48
C GLN A 60 8.55 -12.09 6.92
N GLY A 61 7.46 -12.73 7.35
CA GLY A 61 7.33 -13.29 8.69
C GLY A 61 7.06 -12.26 9.80
N GLN A 62 6.90 -10.97 9.46
CA GLN A 62 6.54 -9.93 10.42
C GLN A 62 5.05 -9.56 10.33
N THR A 63 4.50 -9.11 11.45
CA THR A 63 3.15 -8.55 11.51
C THR A 63 3.05 -7.31 10.61
N PRO A 64 2.01 -7.19 9.78
CA PRO A 64 1.83 -6.02 8.96
C PRO A 64 1.22 -4.87 9.74
N TRP A 65 1.91 -3.74 9.70
CA TRP A 65 1.51 -2.53 10.39
C TRP A 65 1.16 -1.43 9.41
N GLY A 66 0.13 -0.65 9.77
CA GLY A 66 -0.14 0.61 9.10
C GLY A 66 0.97 1.61 9.39
N VAL A 67 1.23 2.50 8.45
CA VAL A 67 2.14 3.61 8.65
C VAL A 67 1.35 4.91 8.58
N HIS A 68 1.36 5.64 9.68
CA HIS A 68 0.85 7.01 9.68
C HIS A 68 1.87 7.87 8.93
N GLY A 69 1.47 8.46 7.81
CA GLY A 69 2.36 9.26 6.97
C GLY A 69 2.80 10.60 7.58
N GLY A 70 2.22 10.99 8.72
CA GLY A 70 2.28 12.36 9.23
C GLY A 70 1.38 13.30 8.42
N ARG A 71 1.82 14.55 8.22
CA ARG A 71 1.09 15.52 7.38
C ARG A 71 0.97 15.00 5.93
N GLN A 72 -0.12 15.39 5.25
CA GLN A 72 -0.47 14.97 3.88
C GLN A 72 0.72 14.91 2.91
N SER A 73 0.69 13.94 1.99
CA SER A 73 1.67 13.81 0.90
C SER A 73 1.89 15.15 0.19
N THR A 74 3.15 15.47 -0.10
CA THR A 74 3.56 16.67 -0.83
C THR A 74 3.52 16.47 -2.35
N PHE A 75 3.06 15.31 -2.81
CA PHE A 75 2.94 14.98 -4.23
C PHE A 75 2.02 15.96 -4.96
N ARG A 76 2.48 16.46 -6.11
CA ARG A 76 1.74 17.40 -6.96
C ARG A 76 1.43 16.74 -8.29
N TRP A 77 0.14 16.51 -8.53
CA TRP A 77 -0.38 16.04 -9.80
C TRP A 77 -0.14 17.05 -10.94
N THR A 78 0.20 16.55 -12.13
CA THR A 78 0.49 17.36 -13.33
C THR A 78 -0.41 17.01 -14.52
N ASP A 79 -1.31 16.04 -14.34
CA ASP A 79 -2.12 15.35 -15.35
C ASP A 79 -3.50 16.00 -15.57
N GLY A 80 -3.77 17.21 -15.06
CA GLY A 80 -5.11 17.83 -15.14
C GLY A 80 -5.66 18.05 -16.57
N ARG A 81 -4.81 17.95 -17.61
CA ARG A 81 -5.20 18.00 -19.02
C ARG A 81 -5.42 16.62 -19.65
N TRP A 82 -4.99 15.54 -18.98
CA TRP A 82 -5.16 14.18 -19.46
C TRP A 82 -6.63 13.81 -19.54
N ARG A 83 -6.96 12.97 -20.53
CA ARG A 83 -8.32 12.49 -20.78
C ARG A 83 -8.24 11.01 -21.09
N THR A 84 -9.06 10.23 -20.39
CA THR A 84 -9.22 8.81 -20.65
C THR A 84 -9.74 8.60 -22.09
N PRO A 85 -9.09 7.74 -22.90
CA PRO A 85 -9.64 7.34 -24.21
C PRO A 85 -11.03 6.74 -24.07
N ALA A 86 -11.85 6.80 -25.12
CA ALA A 86 -13.11 6.06 -25.11
C ALA A 86 -12.82 4.55 -25.08
N LEU A 87 -13.67 3.76 -24.41
CA LEU A 87 -13.44 2.32 -24.23
C LEU A 87 -13.20 1.58 -25.56
N ARG A 88 -13.93 1.95 -26.63
CA ARG A 88 -13.78 1.36 -27.98
C ARG A 88 -12.42 1.64 -28.63
N ASP A 89 -11.72 2.67 -28.16
CA ASP A 89 -10.43 3.12 -28.66
C ASP A 89 -9.28 2.63 -27.74
N MET A 90 -9.58 1.92 -26.64
CA MET A 90 -8.57 1.41 -25.72
C MET A 90 -7.88 0.17 -26.28
N VAL A 91 -6.55 0.21 -26.25
CA VAL A 91 -5.66 -0.93 -26.44
C VAL A 91 -4.93 -1.13 -25.11
N ILE A 92 -5.45 -2.07 -24.33
CA ILE A 92 -5.04 -2.31 -22.94
C ILE A 92 -3.90 -3.31 -22.92
N TYR A 93 -2.85 -3.00 -22.14
CA TYR A 93 -1.82 -3.96 -21.77
C TYR A 93 -1.95 -4.31 -20.29
N GLU A 94 -2.37 -5.54 -20.00
CA GLU A 94 -2.40 -6.07 -18.64
C GLU A 94 -0.99 -6.49 -18.19
N LEU A 95 -0.58 -6.11 -16.98
CA LEU A 95 0.71 -6.50 -16.43
C LEU A 95 0.72 -6.65 -14.91
N CYS A 96 1.64 -7.51 -14.43
CA CYS A 96 2.02 -7.59 -13.03
C CYS A 96 3.23 -6.70 -12.77
N VAL A 97 3.13 -5.72 -11.85
CA VAL A 97 4.26 -4.83 -11.48
C VAL A 97 5.50 -5.65 -11.07
N ARG A 98 5.28 -6.70 -10.27
CA ARG A 98 6.34 -7.59 -9.76
C ARG A 98 7.18 -8.21 -10.87
N ASP A 99 6.52 -8.72 -11.91
CA ASP A 99 7.16 -9.57 -12.91
C ASP A 99 7.55 -8.77 -14.16
N PHE A 100 6.71 -7.84 -14.61
CA PHE A 100 6.98 -7.03 -15.80
C PHE A 100 8.18 -6.10 -15.63
N ALA A 101 8.28 -5.45 -14.46
CA ALA A 101 9.43 -4.61 -14.09
C ALA A 101 10.47 -5.35 -13.23
N GLY A 102 10.31 -6.66 -13.07
CA GLY A 102 11.21 -7.52 -12.33
C GLY A 102 12.49 -7.82 -13.11
N THR A 103 13.56 -8.12 -12.38
CA THR A 103 14.83 -8.55 -12.97
C THR A 103 15.39 -9.76 -12.21
N TRP A 104 16.31 -10.48 -12.84
CA TRP A 104 17.09 -11.52 -12.17
C TRP A 104 18.50 -11.01 -11.88
N HIS A 105 18.93 -11.07 -10.63
CA HIS A 105 20.29 -10.64 -10.26
C HIS A 105 20.90 -11.64 -9.28
N GLY A 106 22.07 -12.18 -9.62
CA GLY A 106 22.84 -13.04 -8.73
C GLY A 106 22.12 -14.30 -8.26
N GLY A 107 21.20 -14.87 -9.06
CA GLY A 107 20.45 -16.07 -8.67
C GLY A 107 19.17 -15.81 -7.88
N HIS A 108 18.78 -14.54 -7.71
CA HIS A 108 17.58 -14.17 -6.96
C HIS A 108 16.68 -13.23 -7.78
N PRO A 109 15.34 -13.36 -7.65
CA PRO A 109 14.42 -12.41 -8.26
C PRO A 109 14.53 -11.07 -7.53
N GLN A 110 14.61 -10.00 -8.31
CA GLN A 110 14.35 -8.64 -7.84
C GLN A 110 13.00 -8.22 -8.38
N PHE A 111 12.01 -8.10 -7.51
CA PHE A 111 10.68 -7.70 -7.90
C PHE A 111 10.66 -6.28 -8.47
N GLY A 112 9.78 -6.08 -9.45
CA GLY A 112 9.51 -4.77 -10.02
C GLY A 112 8.86 -3.82 -9.02
N THR A 113 9.09 -2.53 -9.24
CA THR A 113 8.55 -1.42 -8.44
C THR A 113 7.85 -0.43 -9.36
N PHE A 114 7.04 0.47 -8.81
CA PHE A 114 6.44 1.56 -9.59
C PHE A 114 7.51 2.46 -10.22
N GLU A 115 8.63 2.69 -9.54
CA GLU A 115 9.76 3.43 -10.10
C GLU A 115 10.33 2.75 -11.36
N ARG A 116 10.49 1.42 -11.34
CA ARG A 116 10.97 0.67 -12.51
C ARG A 116 9.90 0.64 -13.62
N MET A 117 8.62 0.50 -13.26
CA MET A 117 7.50 0.61 -14.19
C MET A 117 7.50 1.94 -14.95
N THR A 118 7.74 3.07 -14.27
CA THR A 118 7.82 4.39 -14.93
C THR A 118 8.88 4.43 -16.02
N ARG A 119 10.02 3.76 -15.83
CA ARG A 119 11.11 3.69 -16.83
C ARG A 119 10.73 2.86 -18.05
N LEU A 120 9.70 2.01 -17.95
CA LEU A 120 9.21 1.15 -19.03
C LEU A 120 8.03 1.76 -19.80
N LEU A 121 7.49 2.91 -19.36
CA LEU A 121 6.41 3.60 -20.08
C LEU A 121 6.77 3.92 -21.55
N PRO A 122 7.99 4.37 -21.91
CA PRO A 122 8.35 4.58 -23.31
C PRO A 122 8.29 3.30 -24.17
N HIS A 123 8.55 2.13 -23.56
CA HIS A 123 8.41 0.85 -24.27
C HIS A 123 6.94 0.52 -24.54
N LEU A 124 6.06 0.73 -23.56
CA LEU A 124 4.62 0.53 -23.73
C LEU A 124 4.04 1.51 -24.77
N GLU A 125 4.48 2.77 -24.78
CA GLU A 125 4.12 3.73 -25.81
C GLU A 125 4.56 3.27 -27.20
N GLN A 126 5.81 2.79 -27.36
CA GLN A 126 6.32 2.26 -28.62
C GLN A 126 5.57 1.00 -29.10
N LEU A 127 5.08 0.18 -28.17
CA LEU A 127 4.25 -0.98 -28.48
C LEU A 127 2.89 -0.57 -29.07
N GLY A 128 2.46 0.68 -28.86
CA GLY A 128 1.20 1.22 -29.37
C GLY A 128 0.00 1.00 -28.46
N VAL A 129 0.23 0.59 -27.20
CA VAL A 129 -0.84 0.51 -26.19
C VAL A 129 -1.14 1.90 -25.64
N ASN A 130 -2.39 2.17 -25.27
CA ASN A 130 -2.80 3.48 -24.76
C ASN A 130 -3.47 3.42 -23.37
N ALA A 131 -3.52 2.22 -22.79
CA ALA A 131 -3.97 1.98 -21.44
C ALA A 131 -3.16 0.84 -20.82
N VAL A 132 -2.88 0.96 -19.53
CA VAL A 132 -2.22 -0.09 -18.73
C VAL A 132 -3.23 -0.59 -17.71
N GLU A 133 -3.45 -1.90 -17.68
CA GLU A 133 -4.19 -2.56 -16.63
C GLU A 133 -3.19 -3.21 -15.67
N LEU A 134 -3.19 -2.75 -14.41
CA LEU A 134 -2.38 -3.37 -13.38
C LEU A 134 -3.16 -4.52 -12.77
N MET A 135 -2.53 -5.70 -12.71
CA MET A 135 -2.95 -6.73 -11.75
C MET A 135 -2.96 -6.16 -10.32
N PRO A 136 -3.72 -6.75 -9.37
CA PRO A 136 -3.96 -6.13 -8.08
C PRO A 136 -2.69 -5.65 -7.37
N ILE A 137 -2.68 -4.36 -7.02
CA ILE A 137 -1.53 -3.68 -6.43
C ILE A 137 -1.63 -3.51 -4.92
N GLN A 138 -2.78 -3.87 -4.34
CA GLN A 138 -3.05 -3.73 -2.92
C GLN A 138 -2.08 -4.60 -2.11
N ALA A 139 -1.77 -4.20 -0.90
CA ALA A 139 -0.89 -4.94 -0.02
C ALA A 139 -1.42 -6.35 0.27
N PHE A 140 -0.55 -7.35 0.10
CA PHE A 140 -0.84 -8.78 0.23
C PHE A 140 0.32 -9.51 0.94
N PRO A 141 0.07 -10.63 1.64
CA PRO A 141 1.13 -11.36 2.33
C PRO A 141 1.94 -12.26 1.38
N GLY A 142 3.23 -12.43 1.71
CA GLY A 142 4.14 -13.32 0.98
C GLY A 142 4.61 -12.75 -0.37
N GLU A 143 5.28 -13.59 -1.15
CA GLU A 143 5.88 -13.19 -2.43
C GLU A 143 5.13 -13.72 -3.65
N SER A 144 4.26 -14.72 -3.46
CA SER A 144 3.58 -15.44 -4.54
C SER A 144 2.07 -15.39 -4.36
N SER A 145 1.45 -14.41 -5.01
CA SER A 145 0.01 -14.15 -4.93
C SER A 145 -0.55 -13.51 -6.20
N TRP A 146 0.29 -12.78 -6.95
CA TRP A 146 -0.13 -11.86 -8.01
C TRP A 146 -1.11 -10.77 -7.53
N GLY A 147 -1.22 -10.57 -6.23
CA GLY A 147 -2.06 -9.55 -5.59
C GLY A 147 -3.49 -10.01 -5.29
N TYR A 148 -3.90 -11.21 -5.66
CA TYR A 148 -5.29 -11.68 -5.52
C TYR A 148 -5.71 -12.08 -4.10
N ASN A 149 -4.86 -11.87 -3.08
CA ASN A 149 -5.19 -12.07 -1.66
C ASN A 149 -4.85 -10.82 -0.81
N PRO A 150 -5.48 -9.66 -1.09
CA PRO A 150 -5.17 -8.42 -0.39
C PRO A 150 -5.53 -8.49 1.11
N VAL A 151 -4.72 -7.84 1.93
CA VAL A 151 -4.91 -7.70 3.38
C VAL A 151 -5.01 -6.23 3.83
N PHE A 152 -4.53 -5.28 3.02
CA PHE A 152 -4.81 -3.85 3.19
C PHE A 152 -5.29 -3.26 1.87
N TYR A 153 -6.60 -3.01 1.77
CA TYR A 153 -7.25 -2.60 0.53
C TYR A 153 -6.94 -1.15 0.11
N HIS A 154 -6.51 -0.32 1.06
CA HIS A 154 -6.24 1.11 0.86
C HIS A 154 -4.76 1.44 0.65
N ALA A 155 -3.87 0.46 0.75
CA ALA A 155 -2.43 0.65 0.58
C ALA A 155 -1.91 -0.18 -0.59
N PRO A 156 -1.05 0.37 -1.46
CA PRO A 156 -0.27 -0.44 -2.37
C PRO A 156 0.67 -1.36 -1.59
N ALA A 157 1.05 -2.50 -2.17
CA ALA A 157 2.03 -3.40 -1.60
C ALA A 157 3.36 -2.68 -1.39
N ASN A 158 3.90 -2.74 -0.16
CA ASN A 158 5.15 -2.07 0.18
C ASN A 158 6.35 -2.61 -0.61
N SER A 159 6.25 -3.83 -1.15
CA SER A 159 7.23 -4.40 -2.09
C SER A 159 7.32 -3.66 -3.42
N TYR A 160 6.30 -2.87 -3.80
CA TYR A 160 6.29 -2.11 -5.06
C TYR A 160 6.78 -0.67 -4.91
N GLY A 161 7.06 -0.22 -3.68
CA GLY A 161 7.50 1.14 -3.36
C GLY A 161 6.55 1.86 -2.41
N ALA A 162 6.81 3.15 -2.18
CA ALA A 162 5.95 4.00 -1.38
C ALA A 162 4.67 4.40 -2.15
N PRO A 163 3.58 4.82 -1.48
CA PRO A 163 2.39 5.30 -2.15
C PRO A 163 2.64 6.47 -3.13
N ASP A 164 3.63 7.32 -2.86
CA ASP A 164 4.01 8.40 -3.77
C ASP A 164 4.70 7.89 -5.05
N ASP A 165 5.32 6.70 -5.03
CA ASP A 165 5.89 6.09 -6.23
C ASP A 165 4.79 5.61 -7.18
N PHE A 166 3.68 5.10 -6.64
CA PHE A 166 2.50 4.82 -7.45
C PHE A 166 1.90 6.11 -8.03
N ARG A 167 1.80 7.18 -7.24
CA ARG A 167 1.33 8.48 -7.75
C ARG A 167 2.22 9.05 -8.84
N ARG A 168 3.55 8.83 -8.78
CA ARG A 168 4.49 9.22 -9.85
C ARG A 168 4.37 8.38 -11.11
N PHE A 169 3.97 7.11 -10.96
CA PHE A 169 3.76 6.20 -12.08
C PHE A 169 2.51 6.55 -12.88
N VAL A 170 1.45 6.98 -12.19
CA VAL A 170 0.21 7.52 -12.78
C VAL A 170 0.46 8.91 -13.36
#